data_AF-A0AB33BCC3-F1
#
_entry.id   AF-A0AB33BCC3-F1
#
_cell.length_a   1.000
_cell.length_b   1.000
_cell.length_c   1.000
_cell.angle_alpha   90.00
_cell.angle_beta   90.00
_cell.angle_gamma   90.00
#
_symmetry.space_group_name_H-M   'P 1'
#
loop_
_entity.id
_entity.type
_entity.pdbx_description
1 polymer ?
#
loop_
_entity_poly.entity_id
_entity_poly.type
_entity_poly.pdbx_seq_one_letter_code
_entity_poly.pdbx_strand_id
1 'polypeptide(L)'
;MLNYNNQDNWPNNFGQQQSPINLISHNANFHQINIPFKITKPYNFVTEKDDQTTIKLLGNGSAIIFNRPFQFIQTHFHFPSEHLINGTTFPFEIHLVHQNEIGQTVVISLMVSLGDSNSNIQSVIDNFIEKSAKSIKINQLDWIPDNPTGYHYLGSLTTPPLTEGIEWVIIDNPKLTISMKQLNWFETHFKPNNRNIQSLNHRQVHLYSN
;
A
#
# COMPACT_ATOMS: atom_id res chain seq x y z
N MET A 1 3.95 19.54 6.62
CA MET A 1 4.41 18.46 5.73
C MET A 1 5.05 17.38 6.60
N LEU A 2 4.75 16.11 6.37
CA LEU A 2 5.39 15.04 7.14
C LEU A 2 6.88 14.96 6.76
N ASN A 3 7.74 14.80 7.76
CA ASN A 3 9.18 14.68 7.57
C ASN A 3 9.62 13.26 7.95
N TYR A 4 9.83 12.41 6.94
CA TYR A 4 10.28 11.02 7.12
C TYR A 4 11.70 10.90 7.67
N ASN A 5 12.53 11.95 7.56
CA ASN A 5 13.86 11.97 8.17
C ASN A 5 13.83 12.16 9.69
N ASN A 6 12.68 12.53 10.26
CA ASN A 6 12.54 12.78 11.70
C ASN A 6 11.36 11.99 12.30
N GLN A 7 11.12 10.81 11.74
CA GLN A 7 9.98 9.97 12.08
C GLN A 7 10.02 9.37 13.50
N ASP A 8 11.21 9.24 14.10
CA ASP A 8 11.35 8.79 15.50
C ASP A 8 10.72 9.80 16.49
N ASN A 9 10.50 11.04 16.05
CA ASN A 9 9.83 12.09 16.81
C ASN A 9 8.32 12.18 16.53
N TRP A 10 7.76 11.32 15.70
CA TRP A 10 6.32 11.31 15.47
C TRP A 10 5.59 10.84 16.74
N PRO A 11 4.56 11.57 17.19
CA PRO A 11 3.83 11.19 18.39
C PRO A 11 3.09 9.88 18.15
N ASN A 12 3.52 8.81 18.82
CA ASN A 12 2.76 7.59 18.93
C ASN A 12 1.92 7.63 20.22
N ASN A 13 0.67 8.07 20.09
CA ASN A 13 -0.30 8.05 21.19
C ASN A 13 -1.10 6.74 21.23
N PHE A 14 -0.63 5.70 20.53
CA PHE A 14 -1.24 4.38 20.45
C PHE A 14 -0.30 3.32 21.08
N GLY A 15 -0.53 2.05 20.79
CA GLY A 15 0.25 0.94 21.33
C GLY A 15 1.55 0.64 20.58
N GLN A 16 1.91 -0.64 20.63
CA GLN A 16 3.15 -1.18 20.05
C GLN A 16 2.90 -2.05 18.80
N GLN A 17 1.68 -2.06 18.25
CA GLN A 17 1.30 -2.77 17.03
C GLN A 17 1.50 -1.89 15.80
N GLN A 18 2.69 -1.31 15.68
CA GLN A 18 3.00 -0.31 14.65
C GLN A 18 3.44 -0.93 13.34
N SER A 19 3.17 -0.24 12.23
CA SER A 19 3.54 -0.59 10.86
C SER A 19 4.52 0.45 10.29
N PRO A 20 5.37 0.11 9.30
CA PRO A 20 5.49 -1.18 8.63
C PRO A 20 6.32 -2.18 9.46
N ILE A 21 6.41 -3.43 9.01
CA ILE A 21 7.23 -4.48 9.62
C ILE A 21 8.06 -5.23 8.58
N ASN A 22 9.09 -5.94 9.05
CA ASN A 22 9.76 -6.96 8.25
C ASN A 22 9.00 -8.29 8.30
N LEU A 23 8.49 -8.74 7.15
CA LEU A 23 7.70 -9.95 6.98
C LEU A 23 8.64 -11.14 6.79
N ILE A 24 8.80 -11.95 7.84
CA ILE A 24 9.70 -13.09 7.86
C ILE A 24 8.93 -14.37 7.55
N SER A 25 9.09 -14.91 6.33
CA SER A 25 8.27 -16.03 5.83
C SER A 25 8.35 -17.28 6.71
N HIS A 26 9.54 -17.62 7.22
CA HIS A 26 9.74 -18.83 8.04
C HIS A 26 9.15 -18.74 9.46
N ASN A 27 8.80 -17.53 9.92
CA ASN A 27 8.14 -17.30 11.21
C ASN A 27 6.63 -17.08 11.06
N ALA A 28 6.11 -17.04 9.82
CA ALA A 28 4.71 -16.78 9.56
C ALA A 28 3.87 -18.07 9.66
N ASN A 29 2.63 -17.90 10.10
CA ASN A 29 1.63 -18.96 10.08
C ASN A 29 1.20 -19.21 8.63
N PHE A 30 1.64 -20.34 8.07
CA PHE A 30 1.40 -20.68 6.67
C PHE A 30 -0.03 -21.22 6.45
N HIS A 31 -0.66 -20.74 5.38
CA HIS A 31 -1.94 -21.20 4.87
C HIS A 31 -1.79 -21.58 3.39
N GLN A 32 -2.13 -22.83 3.06
CA GLN A 32 -2.08 -23.35 1.70
C GLN A 32 -3.31 -22.95 0.87
N ILE A 33 -3.52 -21.65 0.74
CA ILE A 33 -4.57 -21.02 -0.08
C ILE A 33 -4.05 -19.65 -0.54
N ASN A 34 -4.61 -19.11 -1.63
CA ASN A 34 -4.39 -17.71 -1.98
C ASN A 34 -5.11 -16.77 -0.99
N ILE A 35 -4.69 -15.50 -0.97
CA ILE A 35 -5.34 -14.46 -0.17
C ILE A 35 -6.82 -14.36 -0.60
N PRO A 36 -7.78 -14.49 0.34
CA PRO A 36 -9.20 -14.29 0.06
C PRO A 36 -9.52 -12.82 -0.26
N PHE A 37 -9.26 -12.42 -1.50
CA PHE A 37 -9.43 -11.07 -2.01
C PHE A 37 -10.14 -11.10 -3.36
N LYS A 38 -11.25 -10.35 -3.49
CA LYS A 38 -12.00 -10.25 -4.74
C LYS A 38 -12.53 -8.85 -4.94
N ILE A 39 -12.14 -8.21 -6.05
CA ILE A 39 -12.75 -6.95 -6.49
C ILE A 39 -14.19 -7.24 -6.93
N THR A 40 -15.16 -6.50 -6.39
CA THR A 40 -16.58 -6.61 -6.72
C THR A 40 -17.10 -5.44 -7.55
N LYS A 41 -16.46 -4.28 -7.45
CA LYS A 41 -16.66 -3.14 -8.37
C LYS A 41 -15.28 -2.60 -8.76
N PRO A 42 -15.01 -2.38 -10.05
CA PRO A 42 -13.72 -1.86 -10.51
C PRO A 42 -13.33 -0.58 -9.77
N TYR A 43 -12.03 -0.44 -9.51
CA TYR A 43 -11.49 0.79 -8.93
C TYR A 43 -11.41 1.87 -10.01
N ASN A 44 -12.09 2.99 -9.77
CA ASN A 44 -12.06 4.16 -10.64
C ASN A 44 -11.52 5.34 -9.84
N PHE A 45 -10.42 5.93 -10.31
CA PHE A 45 -9.85 7.13 -9.72
C PHE A 45 -10.47 8.37 -10.35
N VAL A 46 -10.93 9.25 -9.47
CA VAL A 46 -11.70 10.45 -9.83
C VAL A 46 -10.96 11.73 -9.46
N THR A 47 -10.00 11.65 -8.53
CA THR A 47 -9.20 12.81 -8.13
C THR A 47 -7.77 12.39 -7.90
N GLU A 48 -6.84 13.17 -8.46
CA GLU A 48 -5.42 13.09 -8.21
C GLU A 48 -5.01 14.29 -7.38
N LYS A 49 -4.27 14.04 -6.30
CA LYS A 49 -3.83 15.06 -5.36
C LYS A 49 -2.36 14.88 -5.04
N ASP A 50 -1.60 15.96 -5.14
CA ASP A 50 -0.32 16.09 -4.46
C ASP A 50 -0.58 16.30 -2.97
N ASP A 51 -0.23 15.32 -2.14
CA ASP A 51 -0.34 15.42 -0.69
C ASP A 51 0.93 15.95 -0.01
N GLN A 52 1.89 16.39 -0.82
CA GLN A 52 3.24 16.87 -0.50
C GLN A 52 4.25 15.78 -0.15
N THR A 53 3.81 14.53 0.04
CA THR A 53 4.68 13.39 0.35
C THR A 53 4.58 12.26 -0.66
N THR A 54 3.48 12.22 -1.40
CA THR A 54 3.18 11.30 -2.49
C THR A 54 2.03 11.87 -3.31
N ILE A 55 1.74 11.20 -4.43
CA ILE A 55 0.46 11.30 -5.11
C ILE A 55 -0.58 10.45 -4.34
N LYS A 56 -1.76 11.02 -4.11
CA LYS A 56 -2.97 10.33 -3.64
C LYS A 56 -4.02 10.34 -4.73
N LEU A 57 -4.52 9.16 -5.08
CA LEU A 57 -5.65 8.99 -6.00
C LEU A 57 -6.89 8.60 -5.20
N LEU A 58 -7.86 9.51 -5.13
CA LEU A 58 -9.17 9.23 -4.54
C LEU A 58 -10.06 8.60 -5.60
N GLY A 59 -10.89 7.66 -5.18
CA GLY A 59 -11.71 6.90 -6.12
C GLY A 59 -12.91 6.24 -5.49
N ASN A 60 -13.53 5.38 -6.29
CA ASN A 60 -14.62 4.52 -5.88
C ASN A 60 -14.37 3.10 -6.38
N GLY A 61 -15.08 2.16 -5.77
CA GLY A 61 -15.01 0.74 -6.07
C GLY A 61 -15.17 -0.07 -4.79
N SER A 62 -15.15 -1.39 -4.90
CA SER A 62 -15.36 -2.24 -3.74
C SER A 62 -14.73 -3.60 -3.92
N ALA A 63 -14.43 -4.24 -2.79
CA ALA A 63 -13.89 -5.59 -2.74
C ALA A 63 -14.50 -6.39 -1.59
N ILE A 64 -14.40 -7.70 -1.68
CA ILE A 64 -14.55 -8.62 -0.56
C ILE A 64 -13.13 -8.99 -0.13
N ILE A 65 -12.81 -8.74 1.14
CA ILE A 65 -11.51 -9.03 1.74
C ILE A 65 -11.76 -9.90 2.97
N PHE A 66 -11.21 -11.12 3.00
CA PHE A 66 -11.49 -12.12 4.04
C PHE A 66 -13.00 -12.22 4.35
N ASN A 67 -13.81 -12.45 3.31
CA ASN A 67 -15.27 -12.60 3.37
C ASN A 67 -16.06 -11.40 3.90
N ARG A 68 -15.44 -10.22 4.04
CA ARG A 68 -16.11 -8.99 4.46
C ARG A 68 -16.14 -7.96 3.32
N PRO A 69 -17.24 -7.21 3.15
CA PRO A 69 -17.32 -6.16 2.14
C PRO A 69 -16.58 -4.89 2.59
N PHE A 70 -15.81 -4.31 1.67
CA PHE A 70 -15.15 -3.01 1.88
C PHE A 70 -15.31 -2.11 0.65
N GLN A 71 -15.41 -0.80 0.90
CA GLN A 71 -15.32 0.24 -0.12
C GLN A 71 -13.86 0.65 -0.30
N PHE A 72 -13.45 0.83 -1.55
CA PHE A 72 -12.17 1.47 -1.87
C PHE A 72 -12.28 2.97 -1.61
N ILE A 73 -11.26 3.53 -0.96
CA ILE A 73 -11.21 4.94 -0.57
C ILE A 73 -10.17 5.69 -1.40
N GLN A 74 -8.93 5.18 -1.41
CA GLN A 74 -7.81 5.84 -2.05
C GLN A 74 -6.65 4.90 -2.31
N THR A 75 -5.78 5.28 -3.24
CA THR A 75 -4.45 4.67 -3.37
C THR A 75 -3.36 5.74 -3.28
N HIS A 76 -2.21 5.35 -2.74
CA HIS A 76 -0.99 6.17 -2.69
C HIS A 76 0.25 5.28 -2.80
N PHE A 77 1.41 5.94 -2.91
CA PHE A 77 2.64 5.30 -3.32
C PHE A 77 3.76 5.57 -2.33
N HIS A 78 4.61 4.58 -2.13
CA HIS A 78 5.83 4.69 -1.34
C HIS A 78 7.03 4.27 -2.18
N PHE A 79 8.12 5.02 -2.07
CA PHE A 79 9.42 4.62 -2.58
C PHE A 79 10.52 5.04 -1.59
N PRO A 80 11.45 4.12 -1.25
CA PRO A 80 11.33 2.67 -1.43
C PRO A 80 10.12 2.09 -0.68
N SER A 81 9.93 0.76 -0.70
CA SER A 81 8.86 0.12 0.08
C SER A 81 8.97 0.40 1.58
N GLU A 82 7.82 0.49 2.24
CA GLU A 82 7.72 0.57 3.70
C GLU A 82 7.94 -0.80 4.32
N HIS A 83 7.27 -1.83 3.79
CA HIS A 83 7.44 -3.20 4.24
C HIS A 83 8.73 -3.80 3.68
N LEU A 84 9.27 -4.77 4.42
CA LEU A 84 10.32 -5.66 3.94
C LEU A 84 9.78 -7.08 3.86
N ILE A 85 10.29 -7.87 2.93
CA ILE A 85 10.07 -9.33 2.90
C ILE A 85 11.42 -10.01 3.09
N ASN A 86 11.56 -10.80 4.15
CA ASN A 86 12.81 -11.47 4.53
C ASN A 86 14.02 -10.52 4.57
N GLY A 87 13.81 -9.30 5.07
CA GLY A 87 14.84 -8.25 5.12
C GLY A 87 15.11 -7.52 3.80
N THR A 88 14.39 -7.87 2.72
CA THR A 88 14.55 -7.24 1.41
C THR A 88 13.56 -6.11 1.22
N THR A 89 14.06 -4.95 0.83
CA THR A 89 13.28 -3.78 0.40
C THR A 89 12.92 -3.90 -1.08
N PHE A 90 11.73 -3.43 -1.46
CA PHE A 90 11.30 -3.29 -2.85
C PHE A 90 11.45 -1.83 -3.30
N PRO A 91 11.66 -1.58 -4.60
CA PRO A 91 11.82 -0.22 -5.12
C PRO A 91 10.56 0.64 -4.93
N PHE A 92 9.38 0.01 -4.85
CA PHE A 92 8.11 0.70 -4.84
C PHE A 92 7.04 -0.11 -4.11
N GLU A 93 6.14 0.57 -3.41
CA GLU A 93 5.01 -0.03 -2.70
C GLU A 93 3.74 0.78 -2.93
N ILE A 94 2.61 0.11 -3.17
CA ILE A 94 1.33 0.76 -3.44
C ILE A 94 0.33 0.37 -2.37
N HIS A 95 -0.22 1.35 -1.68
CA HIS A 95 -1.27 1.14 -0.69
C HIS A 95 -2.64 1.45 -1.27
N LEU A 96 -3.49 0.43 -1.37
CA LEU A 96 -4.92 0.58 -1.65
C LEU A 96 -5.66 0.52 -0.32
N VAL A 97 -6.31 1.62 0.06
CA VAL A 97 -6.99 1.75 1.34
C VAL A 97 -8.48 1.49 1.18
N HIS A 98 -9.01 0.65 2.06
CA HIS A 98 -10.41 0.24 2.08
C HIS A 98 -11.03 0.46 3.45
N GLN A 99 -12.34 0.73 3.48
CA GLN A 99 -13.10 0.86 4.71
C GLN A 99 -14.46 0.18 4.61
N ASN A 100 -14.91 -0.46 5.68
CA ASN A 100 -16.26 -1.00 5.77
C ASN A 100 -17.22 -0.06 6.52
N GLU A 101 -18.49 -0.45 6.63
CA GLU A 101 -19.56 0.40 7.20
C GLU A 101 -19.38 0.71 8.68
N ILE A 102 -18.65 -0.13 9.43
CA ILE A 102 -18.35 0.10 10.85
C ILE A 102 -17.04 0.87 11.07
N GLY A 103 -16.40 1.34 9.98
CA GLY A 103 -15.18 2.13 10.03
C GLY A 103 -13.88 1.33 10.10
N GLN A 104 -13.92 -0.01 10.04
CA GLN A 104 -12.71 -0.83 10.01
C GLN A 104 -11.95 -0.59 8.71
N THR A 105 -10.63 -0.40 8.83
CA THR A 105 -9.74 -0.15 7.69
C THR A 105 -8.91 -1.40 7.37
N VAL A 106 -8.89 -1.75 6.08
CA VAL A 106 -7.94 -2.71 5.52
C VAL A 106 -7.07 -1.96 4.51
N VAL A 107 -5.77 -2.25 4.49
CA VAL A 107 -4.86 -1.77 3.46
C VAL A 107 -4.32 -2.97 2.70
N ILE A 108 -4.63 -3.02 1.40
CA ILE A 108 -3.94 -3.92 0.47
C ILE A 108 -2.66 -3.21 0.02
N SER A 109 -1.50 -3.77 0.35
CA SER A 109 -0.20 -3.33 -0.13
C SER A 109 0.26 -4.18 -1.30
N LEU A 110 0.82 -3.55 -2.35
CA LEU A 110 1.44 -4.24 -3.48
C LEU A 110 2.96 -4.03 -3.43
N MET A 111 3.73 -5.11 -3.33
CA MET A 111 5.20 -5.07 -3.35
C MET A 111 5.71 -5.06 -4.79
N VAL A 112 6.02 -3.88 -5.33
CA VAL A 112 6.28 -3.71 -6.76
C VAL A 112 7.76 -3.81 -7.07
N SER A 113 8.11 -4.67 -8.02
CA SER A 113 9.48 -4.85 -8.51
C SER A 113 9.81 -3.93 -9.69
N LEU A 114 11.10 -3.71 -9.94
CA LEU A 114 11.56 -3.09 -11.19
C LEU A 114 11.22 -4.01 -12.38
N GLY A 115 10.80 -3.42 -13.49
CA GLY A 115 10.49 -4.14 -14.72
C GLY A 115 10.02 -3.21 -15.83
N ASP A 116 9.03 -3.67 -16.60
CA ASP A 116 8.43 -2.88 -17.66
C ASP A 116 7.63 -1.69 -17.11
N SER A 117 7.42 -0.68 -17.96
CA SER A 117 6.61 0.49 -17.61
C SER A 117 5.13 0.11 -17.49
N ASN A 118 4.48 0.55 -16.41
CA ASN A 118 3.04 0.39 -16.26
C ASN A 118 2.27 1.59 -16.83
N SER A 119 1.28 1.36 -17.69
CA SER A 119 0.51 2.43 -18.36
C SER A 119 -0.38 3.24 -17.41
N ASN A 120 -0.94 2.62 -16.36
CA ASN A 120 -1.72 3.36 -15.36
C ASN A 120 -0.80 4.26 -14.53
N ILE A 121 0.39 3.78 -14.13
CA ILE A 121 1.39 4.62 -13.47
C ILE A 121 1.84 5.76 -14.38
N GLN A 122 2.04 5.52 -15.68
CA GLN A 122 2.36 6.60 -16.62
C GLN A 122 1.24 7.63 -16.70
N SER A 123 -0.03 7.18 -16.72
CA SER A 123 -1.18 8.09 -16.74
C SER A 123 -1.22 8.98 -15.49
N VAL A 124 -0.83 8.45 -14.33
CA VAL A 124 -0.71 9.23 -13.08
C VAL A 124 0.41 10.27 -13.21
N ILE A 125 1.59 9.85 -13.68
CA ILE A 125 2.74 10.72 -13.90
C ILE A 125 2.40 11.87 -14.88
N ASP A 126 1.78 11.55 -16.02
CA ASP A 126 1.43 12.53 -17.05
C ASP A 126 0.35 13.51 -16.58
N ASN A 127 -0.47 13.10 -15.62
CA ASN A 127 -1.48 13.95 -15.03
C ASN A 127 -0.93 14.84 -13.90
N PHE A 128 0.15 14.45 -13.24
CA PHE A 128 0.58 15.10 -12.02
C PHE A 128 0.85 16.61 -12.20
N ILE A 129 0.27 17.41 -11.28
CA ILE A 129 0.54 18.83 -11.14
C ILE A 129 0.87 19.10 -9.67
N GLU A 130 2.06 19.65 -9.42
CA GLU A 130 2.53 19.97 -8.06
C GLU A 130 1.54 20.85 -7.30
N LYS A 131 1.38 20.56 -6.01
CA LYS A 131 0.56 21.32 -5.05
C LYS A 131 -0.90 21.49 -5.48
N SER A 132 -1.43 20.56 -6.28
CA SER A 132 -2.78 20.60 -6.80
C SER A 132 -3.63 19.42 -6.35
N ALA A 133 -4.95 19.59 -6.47
CA ALA A 133 -5.91 18.50 -6.47
C ALA A 133 -6.81 18.70 -7.68
N LYS A 134 -6.90 17.69 -8.55
CA LYS A 134 -7.61 17.80 -9.82
C LYS A 134 -8.46 16.57 -10.11
N SER A 135 -9.53 16.77 -10.86
CA SER A 135 -10.33 15.66 -11.38
C SER A 135 -9.54 14.91 -12.45
N ILE A 136 -9.54 13.59 -12.36
CA ILE A 136 -8.97 12.68 -13.35
C ILE A 136 -10.00 11.58 -13.67
N LYS A 137 -9.73 10.81 -14.71
CA LYS A 137 -10.49 9.61 -15.02
C LYS A 137 -9.52 8.49 -15.41
N ILE A 138 -9.08 7.75 -14.40
CA ILE A 138 -8.27 6.55 -14.58
C ILE A 138 -9.10 5.39 -14.05
N ASN A 139 -9.46 4.46 -14.94
CA ASN A 139 -10.34 3.36 -14.62
C ASN A 139 -9.56 2.04 -14.63
N GLN A 140 -10.09 1.06 -13.89
CA GLN A 140 -9.79 -0.36 -14.04
C GLN A 140 -8.30 -0.69 -13.87
N LEU A 141 -7.89 -0.81 -12.62
CA LEU A 141 -6.57 -1.33 -12.26
C LEU A 141 -6.43 -2.80 -12.63
N ASP A 142 -5.40 -3.13 -13.40
CA ASP A 142 -4.91 -4.51 -13.57
C ASP A 142 -3.58 -4.70 -12.83
N TRP A 143 -3.58 -4.30 -11.56
CA TRP A 143 -2.40 -4.36 -10.69
C TRP A 143 -2.37 -5.61 -9.83
N ILE A 144 -3.53 -6.20 -9.58
CA ILE A 144 -3.70 -7.30 -8.63
C ILE A 144 -3.83 -8.62 -9.43
N PRO A 145 -3.05 -9.65 -9.10
CA PRO A 145 -3.18 -10.98 -9.72
C PRO A 145 -4.52 -11.62 -9.41
N ASP A 146 -4.93 -12.56 -10.25
CA ASP A 146 -6.17 -13.33 -10.03
C ASP A 146 -6.04 -14.24 -8.79
N ASN A 147 -4.81 -14.66 -8.49
CA ASN A 147 -4.43 -15.52 -7.38
C ASN A 147 -3.38 -14.82 -6.50
N PRO A 148 -3.78 -13.84 -5.67
CA PRO A 148 -2.85 -13.08 -4.84
C PRO A 148 -2.23 -13.95 -3.74
N THR A 149 -0.92 -13.85 -3.58
CA THR A 149 -0.14 -14.46 -2.50
C THR A 149 0.49 -13.39 -1.64
N GLY A 150 0.90 -13.77 -0.42
CA GLY A 150 1.65 -12.89 0.45
C GLY A 150 1.15 -12.95 1.89
N TYR A 151 1.11 -11.81 2.57
CA TYR A 151 1.06 -11.75 4.03
C TYR A 151 -0.17 -11.04 4.57
N HIS A 152 -0.55 -11.35 5.79
CA HIS A 152 -1.59 -10.64 6.53
C HIS A 152 -1.23 -10.49 8.00
N TYR A 153 -1.41 -9.29 8.55
CA TYR A 153 -1.18 -8.98 9.96
C TYR A 153 -2.00 -7.76 10.44
N LEU A 154 -2.14 -7.60 11.75
CA LEU A 154 -2.74 -6.40 12.35
C LEU A 154 -1.66 -5.38 12.72
N GLY A 155 -1.87 -4.13 12.33
CA GLY A 155 -0.89 -3.07 12.48
C GLY A 155 -1.51 -1.69 12.66
N SER A 156 -0.81 -0.69 12.15
CA SER A 156 -1.17 0.72 12.25
C SER A 156 -1.15 1.42 10.90
N LEU A 157 -1.59 2.69 10.89
CA LEU A 157 -1.17 3.62 9.85
C LEU A 157 0.35 3.81 9.92
N THR A 158 0.99 3.99 8.77
CA THR A 158 2.42 4.26 8.64
C THR A 158 2.74 5.75 8.67
N THR A 159 1.73 6.59 8.84
CA THR A 159 1.88 8.05 9.01
C THR A 159 1.06 8.53 10.21
N PRO A 160 1.45 9.66 10.84
CA PRO A 160 0.69 10.25 11.92
C PRO A 160 -0.80 10.40 11.56
N PRO A 161 -1.72 10.04 12.48
CA PRO A 161 -1.48 9.87 13.91
C PRO A 161 -1.02 8.47 14.36
N LEU A 162 -0.64 7.57 13.44
CA LEU A 162 -0.13 6.22 13.76
C LEU A 162 -1.16 5.29 14.42
N THR A 163 -2.44 5.53 14.12
CA THR A 163 -3.59 4.76 14.63
C THR A 163 -3.43 3.27 14.37
N GLU A 164 -3.59 2.46 15.42
CA GLU A 164 -3.62 0.99 15.36
C GLU A 164 -4.98 0.44 14.90
N GLY A 165 -5.05 -0.87 14.68
CA GLY A 165 -6.27 -1.55 14.23
C GLY A 165 -6.42 -1.57 12.71
N ILE A 166 -5.35 -1.25 11.99
CA ILE A 166 -5.29 -1.42 10.53
C ILE A 166 -5.00 -2.88 10.23
N GLU A 167 -5.85 -3.48 9.41
CA GLU A 167 -5.61 -4.81 8.88
C GLU A 167 -4.78 -4.69 7.59
N TRP A 168 -3.58 -5.26 7.60
CA TRP A 168 -2.66 -5.19 6.48
C TRP A 168 -2.67 -6.48 5.68
N VAL A 169 -2.80 -6.37 4.36
CA VAL A 169 -2.70 -7.48 3.42
C VAL A 169 -1.65 -7.13 2.37
N ILE A 170 -0.52 -7.83 2.39
CA ILE A 170 0.64 -7.54 1.54
C ILE A 170 0.67 -8.56 0.42
N ILE A 171 0.51 -8.10 -0.81
CA ILE A 171 0.58 -8.91 -2.02
C ILE A 171 2.01 -8.87 -2.54
N ASP A 172 2.66 -10.04 -2.58
CA ASP A 172 4.06 -10.19 -3.00
C ASP A 172 4.22 -10.62 -4.47
N ASN A 173 3.11 -10.87 -5.16
CA ASN A 173 3.05 -11.22 -6.58
C ASN A 173 2.18 -10.26 -7.43
N PRO A 174 2.28 -8.92 -7.26
CA PRO A 174 1.46 -8.00 -8.05
C PRO A 174 1.73 -8.16 -9.56
N LYS A 175 0.70 -7.91 -10.39
CA LYS A 175 0.82 -7.97 -11.86
C LYS A 175 1.65 -6.82 -12.43
N LEU A 176 1.71 -5.69 -11.72
CA LEU A 176 2.46 -4.53 -12.20
C LEU A 176 3.94 -4.60 -11.81
N THR A 177 4.75 -4.00 -12.68
CA THR A 177 6.11 -3.56 -12.38
C THR A 177 6.21 -2.04 -12.51
N ILE A 178 7.28 -1.46 -12.00
CA ILE A 178 7.65 -0.08 -12.27
C ILE A 178 8.94 -0.03 -13.09
N SER A 179 8.96 0.75 -14.17
CA SER A 179 10.20 0.96 -14.92
C SER A 179 11.15 1.91 -14.18
N MET A 180 12.45 1.79 -14.44
CA MET A 180 13.45 2.70 -13.87
C MET A 180 13.13 4.18 -14.19
N LYS A 181 12.62 4.48 -15.39
CA LYS A 181 12.22 5.85 -15.76
C LYS A 181 11.06 6.37 -14.91
N GLN A 182 10.08 5.51 -14.63
CA GLN A 182 8.94 5.88 -13.77
C GLN A 182 9.38 6.06 -12.32
N LEU A 183 10.23 5.17 -11.80
CA LEU A 183 10.80 5.30 -10.45
C LEU A 183 11.59 6.61 -10.30
N ASN A 184 12.49 6.91 -11.25
CA ASN A 184 13.29 8.14 -11.24
C ASN A 184 12.40 9.39 -11.30
N TRP A 185 11.23 9.32 -11.94
CA TRP A 185 10.28 10.42 -11.91
C TRP A 185 9.78 10.67 -10.49
N PHE A 186 9.39 9.63 -9.74
CA PHE A 186 8.99 9.78 -8.34
C PHE A 186 10.13 10.34 -7.47
N GLU A 187 11.36 9.82 -7.64
CA GLU A 187 12.55 10.29 -6.93
C GLU A 187 12.90 11.76 -7.21
N THR A 188 12.55 12.27 -8.40
CA THR A 188 12.76 13.67 -8.76
C THR A 188 11.74 14.61 -8.13
N HIS A 189 10.49 14.14 -7.94
CA HIS A 189 9.38 14.99 -7.48
C HIS A 189 9.12 14.88 -5.97
N PHE A 190 9.50 13.77 -5.35
CA PHE A 190 9.29 13.53 -3.93
C PHE A 190 10.58 13.08 -3.25
N LYS A 191 10.65 13.26 -1.93
CA LYS A 191 11.68 12.62 -1.11
C LYS A 191 11.24 11.19 -0.79
N PRO A 192 12.19 10.28 -0.45
CA PRO A 192 11.83 8.98 0.10
C PRO A 192 10.83 9.13 1.24
N ASN A 193 9.74 8.38 1.13
CA ASN A 193 8.55 8.56 1.95
C ASN A 193 8.15 7.26 2.65
N ASN A 194 9.14 6.45 3.01
CA ASN A 194 8.96 5.20 3.72
C ASN A 194 9.31 5.35 5.20
N ARG A 195 8.41 4.89 6.08
CA ARG A 195 8.65 4.80 7.51
C ARG A 195 9.61 3.63 7.80
N ASN A 196 10.47 3.82 8.80
CA ASN A 196 11.34 2.81 9.37
C ASN A 196 10.52 1.60 9.85
N ILE A 197 11.06 0.40 9.70
CA ILE A 197 10.44 -0.82 10.21
C ILE A 197 10.21 -0.72 11.72
N GLN A 198 9.07 -1.25 12.15
CA GLN A 198 8.64 -1.31 13.53
C GLN A 198 8.78 -2.73 14.06
N SER A 199 8.96 -2.88 15.38
CA SER A 199 9.11 -4.20 16.01
C SER A 199 7.84 -5.04 15.84
N LEU A 200 7.99 -6.32 15.46
CA LEU A 200 6.85 -7.24 15.34
C LEU A 200 6.12 -7.43 16.68
N ASN A 201 6.85 -7.40 17.80
CA ASN A 201 6.34 -7.67 19.15
C ASN A 201 5.62 -9.03 19.18
N HIS A 202 4.45 -9.12 19.82
CA HIS A 202 3.71 -10.38 19.97
C HIS A 202 2.75 -10.68 18.81
N ARG A 203 2.79 -9.90 17.73
CA ARG A 203 1.87 -10.03 16.61
C ARG A 203 2.18 -11.28 15.80
N GLN A 204 1.12 -11.93 15.34
CA GLN A 204 1.21 -13.02 14.39
C GLN A 204 1.18 -12.47 12.96
N VAL A 205 2.00 -13.05 12.09
CA VAL A 205 1.95 -12.84 10.64
C VAL A 205 1.44 -14.12 10.02
N HIS A 206 0.52 -13.99 9.08
CA HIS A 206 0.01 -15.10 8.29
C HIS A 206 0.57 -15.02 6.87
N LEU A 207 0.98 -16.15 6.30
CA LEU A 207 1.47 -16.26 4.92
C LEU A 207 0.49 -17.12 4.12
N TYR A 208 0.03 -16.61 2.99
CA TYR A 208 -0.94 -17.23 2.08
C TYR A 208 -0.26 -17.51 0.74
N SER A 209 -0.12 -18.80 0.39
CA SER A 209 0.36 -19.23 -0.91
C SER A 209 -0.21 -20.60 -1.23
N ASN A 210 -0.63 -20.83 -2.47
CA ASN A 210 -1.23 -22.10 -2.91
C ASN A 210 -0.19 -22.98 -3.61
#